data_AF-A0A1Y3WXU9-F1
#
_entry.id   AF-A0A1Y3WXU9-F1
#
_cell.length_a   1.000
_cell.length_b   1.000
_cell.length_c   1.000
_cell.angle_alpha   90.00
_cell.angle_beta   90.00
_cell.angle_gamma   90.00
#
_symmetry.space_group_name_H-M   'P 1'
#
loop_
_entity.id
_entity.type
_entity.pdbx_description
1 polymer ?
#
loop_
_entity_poly.entity_id
_entity_poly.type
_entity_poly.pdbx_seq_one_letter_code
_entity_poly.pdbx_strand_id
1 'polypeptide(L)' 'MSRRPSSPPLVIRRVQGLTQESVRFDTDLNIGRIESGRHSILLTTLADLCDYYHISQEDFFREIVTRK' A
#
# COMPACT_ATOMS: atom_id res chain seq x y z
N MET A 1 -1.03 10.12 -21.90
CA MET A 1 -0.71 9.09 -20.89
C MET A 1 -1.68 9.25 -19.72
N SER A 2 -2.60 8.30 -19.51
CA SER A 2 -3.52 8.34 -18.37
C SER A 2 -2.75 8.05 -17.08
N ARG A 3 -2.67 9.02 -16.16
CA ARG A 3 -2.06 8.79 -14.84
C ARG A 3 -2.97 7.84 -14.08
N ARG A 4 -2.51 6.60 -13.83
CA ARG A 4 -3.23 5.69 -12.94
C ARG A 4 -3.30 6.31 -11.55
N PRO A 5 -4.42 6.15 -10.82
CA PRO A 5 -4.49 6.57 -9.44
C PRO A 5 -3.38 5.86 -8.63
N SER A 6 -2.75 6.61 -7.74
CA SER A 6 -1.77 6.07 -6.80
C SER A 6 -2.40 4.99 -5.92
N SER A 7 -1.68 3.88 -5.72
CA SER A 7 -2.13 2.82 -4.83
C SER A 7 -2.12 3.29 -3.36
N PRO A 8 -3.05 2.83 -2.51
CA PRO A 8 -3.10 3.24 -1.09
C PRO A 8 -1.77 3.06 -0.34
N PRO A 9 -1.05 1.91 -0.46
CA PRO A 9 0.24 1.73 0.21
C PRO A 9 1.26 2.82 -0.14
N LEU A 10 1.30 3.28 -1.40
CA LEU A 10 2.22 4.32 -1.85
C LEU A 10 1.93 5.66 -1.19
N VAL A 11 0.65 6.03 -1.06
CA VAL A 11 0.24 7.29 -0.45
C VAL A 11 0.60 7.29 1.04
N ILE A 12 0.23 6.22 1.76
CA ILE A 12 0.50 6.07 3.20
C ILE A 12 2.02 6.11 3.47
N ARG A 13 2.80 5.33 2.72
CA ARG A 13 4.27 5.29 2.86
C ARG A 13 4.91 6.65 2.68
N ARG A 14 4.48 7.42 1.66
CA ARG A 14 5.02 8.76 1.38
C ARG A 14 4.66 9.76 2.47
N VAL A 15 3.43 9.72 2.99
CA VAL A 15 3.01 10.59 4.10
C VAL A 15 3.84 10.32 5.36
N GLN A 16 4.23 9.06 5.59
CA GLN A 16 5.10 8.67 6.70
C GLN A 16 6.61 8.85 6.43
N GLY A 17 7.00 9.36 5.25
CA GLY A 17 8.42 9.62 4.92
C GLY A 17 9.27 8.36 4.70
N LEU A 18 8.64 7.19 4.54
CA LEU A 18 9.32 5.91 4.40
C LEU A 18 9.79 5.65 2.96
N THR A 19 10.93 4.97 2.79
CA THR A 19 11.41 4.51 1.48
C THR A 19 10.88 3.12 1.16
N GLN A 20 10.80 2.74 -0.12
CA GLN A 20 10.45 1.36 -0.48
C GLN A 20 11.44 0.34 0.09
N GLU A 21 12.71 0.74 0.22
CA GLU A 21 13.77 -0.09 0.79
C GLU A 21 13.55 -0.34 2.29
N SER A 22 13.24 0.69 3.08
CA SER A 22 12.94 0.54 4.52
C SER A 22 11.80 -0.44 4.78
N VAL A 23 10.66 -0.25 4.10
CA VAL A 23 9.49 -1.13 4.23
C VAL A 23 9.84 -2.56 3.85
N ARG A 24 10.62 -2.77 2.77
CA ARG A 24 11.06 -4.11 2.38
C ARG A 24 11.90 -4.76 3.47
N PHE A 25 12.83 -4.03 4.09
CA PHE A 25 13.67 -4.58 5.14
C PHE A 25 12.89 -4.91 6.40
N ASP A 26 11.90 -4.09 6.76
CA ASP A 26 11.15 -4.27 8.00
C ASP A 26 10.08 -5.36 7.89
N THR A 27 9.50 -5.56 6.70
CA THR A 27 8.35 -6.46 6.51
C THR A 27 8.64 -7.67 5.61
N ASP A 28 9.83 -7.77 5.01
CA ASP A 28 10.18 -8.74 3.96
C ASP A 28 9.27 -8.69 2.71
N LEU A 29 8.44 -7.64 2.57
CA LEU A 29 7.47 -7.53 1.47
C LEU A 29 8.10 -6.81 0.27
N ASN A 30 7.74 -7.27 -0.94
CA ASN A 30 8.08 -6.55 -2.16
C ASN A 30 7.12 -5.37 -2.38
N ILE A 31 7.34 -4.28 -1.62
CA ILE A 31 6.47 -3.10 -1.64
C ILE A 31 6.42 -2.44 -3.03
N GLY A 32 7.51 -2.45 -3.80
CA GLY A 32 7.52 -1.91 -5.16
C GLY A 32 6.56 -2.64 -6.11
N ARG A 33 6.44 -3.96 -5.96
CA ARG A 33 5.47 -4.77 -6.71
C ARG A 33 4.03 -4.45 -6.28
N ILE A 34 3.79 -4.31 -4.98
CA ILE A 34 2.47 -3.96 -4.42
C ILE A 34 2.03 -2.57 -4.91
N GLU A 35 2.91 -1.58 -4.79
CA GLU A 35 2.61 -0.20 -5.15
C GLU A 35 2.33 -0.02 -6.65
N SER A 36 2.85 -0.92 -7.50
CA SER A 36 2.57 -0.91 -8.94
C SER A 36 1.10 -1.18 -9.29
N GLY A 37 0.34 -1.80 -8.37
CA GLY A 37 -1.06 -2.15 -8.59
C GLY A 37 -1.31 -3.12 -9.75
N ARG A 38 -0.27 -3.85 -10.20
CA ARG A 38 -0.35 -4.81 -11.32
C ARG A 38 -0.72 -6.23 -10.89
N HIS A 39 -0.74 -6.50 -9.60
CA HIS A 39 -1.03 -7.82 -9.04
C HIS A 39 -1.98 -7.68 -7.86
N SER A 40 -2.86 -8.66 -7.70
CA SER A 40 -3.63 -8.82 -6.47
C SER A 40 -2.68 -9.07 -5.30
N ILE A 41 -3.07 -8.57 -4.13
CA ILE A 41 -2.39 -8.84 -2.86
C ILE A 41 -3.25 -9.78 -2.02
N LEU A 42 -2.60 -10.58 -1.17
CA LEU A 42 -3.31 -11.40 -0.19
C LEU A 42 -3.88 -10.49 0.90
N LEU A 43 -5.01 -10.88 1.48
CA LEU A 43 -5.62 -10.15 2.59
C LEU A 43 -4.70 -10.12 3.83
N THR A 44 -3.93 -11.18 4.06
CA THR A 44 -2.92 -11.23 5.15
C THR A 44 -1.82 -10.20 4.94
N THR A 45 -1.25 -10.11 3.72
CA THR A 45 -0.26 -9.08 3.38
C THR A 45 -0.81 -7.67 3.55
N LEU A 46 -2.09 -7.46 3.27
CA LEU A 46 -2.74 -6.17 3.54
C LEU A 46 -2.81 -5.89 5.04
N ALA A 47 -3.17 -6.89 5.85
CA ALA A 47 -3.20 -6.76 7.31
C ALA A 47 -1.81 -6.45 7.88
N ASP A 48 -0.78 -7.17 7.43
CA ASP A 48 0.62 -6.93 7.81
C ASP A 48 1.04 -5.48 7.50
N LEU A 49 0.61 -4.93 6.36
CA LEU A 49 0.88 -3.53 5.99
C LEU A 49 0.10 -2.54 6.86
N CYS A 50 -1.16 -2.84 7.22
CA CYS A 50 -1.93 -1.99 8.12
C CYS A 50 -1.30 -1.92 9.50
N ASP A 51 -0.87 -3.08 10.03
CA ASP A 51 -0.16 -3.18 11.30
C ASP A 51 1.17 -2.43 11.24
N TYR A 52 1.96 -2.61 10.18
CA TYR A 52 3.23 -1.92 9.99
C TYR A 52 3.06 -0.39 9.90
N TYR A 53 2.07 0.10 9.15
CA TYR A 53 1.81 1.54 9.02
C TYR A 53 1.02 2.14 10.19
N HIS A 54 0.57 1.32 11.15
CA HIS A 54 -0.25 1.72 12.29
C HIS A 54 -1.55 2.41 11.87
N ILE A 55 -2.23 1.85 10.88
CA ILE A 55 -3.52 2.32 10.37
C ILE A 55 -4.57 1.20 10.46
N SER A 56 -5.83 1.58 10.48
CA SER A 56 -6.91 0.59 10.36
C SER A 56 -7.08 0.11 8.90
N GLN A 57 -7.71 -1.04 8.71
CA GLN A 57 -8.13 -1.47 7.37
C GLN A 57 -9.11 -0.45 6.75
N GLU A 58 -9.96 0.18 7.56
CA GLU A 58 -10.85 1.25 7.10
C GLU A 58 -10.07 2.42 6.51
N ASP A 59 -9.03 2.89 7.20
CA ASP A 59 -8.14 3.96 6.70
C ASP A 59 -7.48 3.58 5.37
N PHE A 60 -7.07 2.31 5.23
CA PHE A 60 -6.49 1.79 3.99
C PHE A 60 -7.47 1.88 2.82
N PHE A 61 -8.76 1.60 3.07
CA PHE A 61 -9.81 1.55 2.06
C PHE A 61 -10.56 2.87 1.83
N ARG A 62 -10.35 3.89 2.68
CA ARG A 62 -11.13 5.14 2.71
C ARG A 62 -11.20 5.89 1.38
N GLU A 63 -10.16 5.80 0.55
CA GLU A 63 -10.06 6.51 -0.73
C GLU A 63 -10.28 5.58 -1.95
N ILE A 64 -10.72 4.33 -1.74
CA ILE A 64 -11.00 3.41 -2.85
C ILE A 64 -12.35 3.72 -3.47
N VAL A 65 -12.30 4.30 -4.68
CA VAL A 65 -13.50 4.50 -5.50
C VAL A 65 -13.70 3.29 -6.43
N THR A 66 -14.76 2.52 -6.19
CA THR A 66 -15.19 1.49 -7.14
C THR A 66 -15.83 2.16 -8.36
N ARG A 67 -15.27 1.92 -9.55
CA ARG A 67 -15.94 2.31 -10.80
C ARG A 67 -17.13 1.36 -11.03
N LYS A 68 -18.31 1.94 -11.24
CA LYS A 68 -19.50 1.22 -11.75
C LYS A 68 -19.30 0.82 -13.20
#